data_AF-A0A2W4LGE9-F1
#
_entry.id   AF-A0A2W4LGE9-F1
#
_cell.length_a   1.000
_cell.length_b   1.000
_cell.length_c   1.000
_cell.angle_alpha   90.00
_cell.angle_beta   90.00
_cell.angle_gamma   90.00
#
_symmetry.space_group_name_H-M   'P 1'
#
loop_
_entity.id
_entity.type
_entity.pdbx_description
1 polymer ?
#
loop_
_entity_poly.entity_id
_entity_poly.type
_entity_poly.pdbx_seq_one_letter_code
_entity_poly.pdbx_strand_id
1 'polypeptide(L)'
;MKPWRLRAPYVPILIAALIALALLAILQYHWVGQVSAAERERMQSTLRASAARFSEDFDRELARLYLSFQIDAATLRDRNWERYAQRYDHWVTTAPYPRLVDSIYLVQMRDRGSLYLERFNPETRRFEPVSWPSHMAKVWQRFMQSYRSATVENGMLVIASPETVAPEVPALLIPATRTWLLSDQHRIDFEARFLFGDTIIAPADEACLSCETLRGGGTGFAHTIVTLNRDYLQQEFIPRLAARYFGGDTPDYHLTIVDKSRADAVVYRSDSQAPLSTAGDATVDLLSVRLDELNRFLIDPSLRASDDADERAPLTIGIVSRGGSEAQEPVGQWQLIVTHRAGSLDQAIEALRARNLVLSLGTLLLLAGSVILMIALARRAQRLAQQKIDFVTVVSHELRTPLAVICAAGENLADGVIQEPEHARRYGAVIRGEGRRLTAVVEQVLEFAEIQSGRKSYDMAAAHVAELVPAPISAPALF
;
A
#
# COMPACT_ATOMS: atom_id res chain seq x y z
N MET A 1 -57.24 46.28 -2.52
CA MET A 1 -56.01 45.97 -1.75
C MET A 1 -55.71 44.48 -1.92
N LYS A 2 -54.65 44.11 -2.66
CA LYS A 2 -54.29 42.71 -2.95
C LYS A 2 -53.03 42.40 -2.13
N PRO A 3 -53.02 41.38 -1.26
CA PRO A 3 -51.85 41.10 -0.43
C PRO A 3 -50.73 40.56 -1.31
N TRP A 4 -49.66 41.35 -1.45
CA TRP A 4 -48.41 40.92 -2.08
C TRP A 4 -47.80 39.81 -1.23
N ARG A 5 -48.07 38.56 -1.61
CA ARG A 5 -47.30 37.40 -1.14
C ARG A 5 -45.89 37.54 -1.69
N LEU A 6 -44.96 38.02 -0.86
CA LEU A 6 -43.52 37.83 -1.04
C LEU A 6 -43.22 36.33 -1.01
N ARG A 7 -43.40 35.65 -2.16
CA ARG A 7 -42.73 34.38 -2.41
C ARG A 7 -41.25 34.72 -2.49
N ALA A 8 -40.49 34.53 -1.42
CA ALA A 8 -39.05 34.75 -1.43
C ALA A 8 -38.41 33.85 -2.50
N PRO A 9 -38.01 34.37 -3.68
CA PRO A 9 -37.56 33.54 -4.80
C PRO A 9 -36.22 32.84 -4.52
N TYR A 10 -35.58 33.19 -3.41
CA TYR A 10 -34.27 32.69 -2.98
C TYR A 10 -34.36 31.41 -2.13
N VAL A 11 -35.52 31.10 -1.54
CA VAL A 11 -35.71 29.87 -0.76
C VAL A 11 -35.47 28.61 -1.60
N PRO A 12 -36.03 28.45 -2.81
CA PRO A 12 -35.74 27.27 -3.64
C PRO A 12 -34.26 27.19 -4.06
N ILE A 13 -33.60 28.33 -4.31
CA ILE A 13 -32.17 28.37 -4.64
C ILE A 13 -31.32 27.91 -3.45
N LEU A 14 -31.67 28.33 -2.24
CA LEU A 14 -30.95 27.97 -1.03
C LEU A 14 -31.13 26.48 -0.69
N ILE A 15 -32.35 25.96 -0.89
CA ILE A 15 -32.64 24.52 -0.77
C ILE A 15 -31.84 23.74 -1.82
N ALA A 16 -31.83 24.18 -3.09
CA ALA A 16 -31.06 23.54 -4.14
C ALA A 16 -29.55 23.55 -3.86
N ALA A 17 -29.00 24.65 -3.35
CA ALA A 17 -27.60 24.76 -2.97
C ALA A 17 -27.24 23.83 -1.79
N LEU A 18 -28.10 23.73 -0.78
CA LEU A 18 -27.91 22.79 0.34
C LEU A 18 -27.97 21.33 -0.12
N ILE A 19 -28.91 20.99 -1.00
CA ILE A 19 -28.99 19.65 -1.60
C ILE A 19 -27.74 19.35 -2.41
N ALA A 20 -27.27 20.31 -3.22
CA ALA A 20 -26.04 20.14 -4.00
C ALA A 20 -24.82 19.93 -3.10
N LEU A 21 -24.66 20.71 -2.03
CA LEU A 21 -23.57 20.54 -1.06
C LEU A 21 -23.63 19.19 -0.36
N ALA A 22 -24.83 18.73 0.04
CA ALA A 22 -25.02 17.42 0.64
C ALA A 22 -24.67 16.28 -0.33
N LEU A 23 -25.11 16.36 -1.59
CA LEU A 23 -24.76 15.40 -2.64
C LEU A 23 -23.24 15.37 -2.88
N LEU A 24 -22.60 16.53 -2.93
CA LEU A 24 -21.16 16.65 -3.14
C LEU A 24 -20.38 16.06 -1.96
N ALA A 25 -20.83 16.29 -0.72
CA ALA A 25 -20.24 15.69 0.48
C ALA A 25 -20.38 14.16 0.48
N ILE A 26 -21.54 13.62 0.09
CA ILE A 26 -21.76 12.17 -0.04
C ILE A 26 -20.85 11.58 -1.12
N LEU A 27 -20.82 12.21 -2.30
CA LEU A 27 -19.99 11.76 -3.42
C LEU A 27 -18.51 11.76 -3.03
N GLN A 28 -18.06 12.79 -2.33
CA GLN A 28 -16.69 12.93 -1.86
C GLN A 28 -16.33 11.87 -0.81
N TYR A 29 -17.20 11.62 0.17
CA TYR A 29 -16.99 10.55 1.16
C TYR A 29 -16.87 9.18 0.47
N HIS A 30 -17.74 8.91 -0.50
CA HIS A 30 -17.73 7.65 -1.23
C HIS A 30 -16.49 7.50 -2.12
N TRP A 31 -16.14 8.55 -2.88
CA TRP A 31 -14.98 8.54 -3.78
C TRP A 31 -13.66 8.44 -3.01
N VAL A 32 -13.49 9.20 -1.92
CA VAL A 32 -12.32 9.08 -1.05
C VAL A 32 -12.22 7.68 -0.44
N GLY A 33 -13.36 7.06 -0.09
CA GLY A 33 -13.40 5.67 0.36
C GLY A 33 -12.97 4.67 -0.72
N GLN A 34 -13.50 4.80 -1.94
CA GLN A 34 -13.16 3.93 -3.08
C GLN A 34 -11.70 4.07 -3.48
N VAL A 35 -11.18 5.30 -3.59
CA VAL A 35 -9.78 5.56 -3.93
C VAL A 35 -8.85 4.99 -2.85
N SER A 36 -9.19 5.19 -1.57
CA SER A 36 -8.43 4.64 -0.45
C SER A 36 -8.41 3.10 -0.45
N ALA A 37 -9.53 2.45 -0.80
CA ALA A 37 -9.60 1.00 -0.92
C ALA A 37 -8.81 0.47 -2.12
N ALA A 38 -8.93 1.11 -3.28
CA ALA A 38 -8.18 0.74 -4.48
C ALA A 38 -6.66 0.91 -4.27
N GLU A 39 -6.24 1.99 -3.61
CA GLU A 39 -4.84 2.22 -3.28
C GLU A 39 -4.32 1.18 -2.28
N ARG A 40 -5.15 0.79 -1.29
CA ARG A 40 -4.83 -0.30 -0.36
C ARG A 40 -4.58 -1.62 -1.10
N GLU A 41 -5.49 -2.01 -1.99
CA GLU A 41 -5.36 -3.24 -2.78
C GLU A 41 -4.13 -3.20 -3.69
N ARG A 42 -3.84 -2.05 -4.30
CA ARG A 42 -2.65 -1.85 -5.12
C ARG A 42 -1.36 -1.96 -4.30
N MET A 43 -1.29 -1.33 -3.14
CA MET A 43 -0.13 -1.39 -2.25
C MET A 43 0.09 -2.81 -1.72
N GLN A 44 -0.98 -3.50 -1.28
CA GLN A 44 -0.89 -4.89 -0.83
C GLN A 44 -0.48 -5.84 -1.94
N SER A 45 -1.05 -5.72 -3.14
CA SER A 45 -0.69 -6.59 -4.27
C SER A 45 0.76 -6.39 -4.71
N THR A 46 1.21 -5.13 -4.78
CA THR A 46 2.61 -4.80 -5.09
C THR A 46 3.55 -5.36 -4.02
N LEU A 47 3.22 -5.20 -2.74
CA LEU A 47 4.00 -5.72 -1.63
C LEU A 47 4.11 -7.25 -1.65
N ARG A 48 2.98 -7.95 -1.84
CA ARG A 48 2.95 -9.41 -1.98
C ARG A 48 3.76 -9.89 -3.18
N ALA A 49 3.66 -9.19 -4.31
CA ALA A 49 4.46 -9.52 -5.50
C ALA A 49 5.96 -9.32 -5.25
N SER A 50 6.37 -8.25 -4.58
CA SER A 50 7.78 -8.04 -4.17
C SER A 50 8.27 -9.11 -3.19
N ALA A 51 7.45 -9.48 -2.20
CA ALA A 51 7.78 -10.57 -1.27
C ALA A 51 7.90 -11.93 -1.98
N ALA A 52 7.00 -12.25 -2.89
CA ALA A 52 7.08 -13.46 -3.70
C ALA A 52 8.36 -13.50 -4.53
N ARG A 53 8.71 -12.42 -5.24
CA ARG A 53 9.96 -12.33 -6.02
C ARG A 53 11.20 -12.41 -5.14
N PHE A 54 11.17 -11.84 -3.93
CA PHE A 54 12.24 -11.98 -2.96
C PHE A 54 12.45 -13.45 -2.58
N SER A 55 11.36 -14.16 -2.25
CA SER A 55 11.40 -15.59 -1.91
C SER A 55 11.92 -16.43 -3.08
N GLU A 56 11.46 -16.16 -4.30
CA GLU A 56 11.92 -16.82 -5.52
C GLU A 56 13.42 -16.62 -5.77
N ASP A 57 13.93 -15.39 -5.70
CA ASP A 57 15.37 -15.13 -5.90
C ASP A 57 16.22 -15.71 -4.75
N PHE A 58 15.71 -15.74 -3.51
CA PHE A 58 16.36 -16.39 -2.38
C PHE A 58 16.46 -17.91 -2.59
N ASP A 59 15.33 -18.56 -2.89
CA ASP A 59 15.26 -20.01 -3.12
C ASP A 59 16.05 -20.41 -4.38
N ARG A 60 16.11 -19.54 -5.40
CA ARG A 60 16.94 -19.73 -6.61
C ARG A 60 18.41 -19.86 -6.31
N GLU A 61 18.96 -19.02 -5.42
CA GLU A 61 20.37 -19.11 -5.04
C GLU A 61 20.66 -20.39 -4.25
N LEU A 62 19.73 -20.86 -3.43
CA LEU A 62 19.85 -22.16 -2.75
C LEU A 62 19.74 -23.34 -3.72
N ALA A 63 18.85 -23.26 -4.71
CA ALA A 63 18.75 -24.27 -5.76
C ALA A 63 20.04 -24.34 -6.61
N ARG A 64 20.67 -23.19 -6.90
CA ARG A 64 21.98 -23.13 -7.56
C ARG A 64 23.04 -23.86 -6.74
N LEU A 65 23.10 -23.64 -5.42
CA LEU A 65 23.99 -24.37 -4.51
C LEU A 65 23.71 -25.88 -4.53
N TYR A 66 22.43 -26.26 -4.43
CA TYR A 66 21.98 -27.65 -4.45
C TYR A 66 22.50 -28.39 -5.68
N LEU A 67 22.38 -27.77 -6.87
CA LEU A 67 22.78 -28.38 -8.13
C LEU A 67 24.30 -28.35 -8.36
N SER A 68 24.98 -27.28 -7.96
CA SER A 68 26.42 -27.10 -8.22
C SER A 68 27.28 -28.09 -7.43
N PHE A 69 26.85 -28.45 -6.21
CA PHE A 69 27.61 -29.30 -5.30
C PHE A 69 27.13 -30.76 -5.27
N GLN A 70 26.33 -31.19 -6.25
CA GLN A 70 26.05 -32.62 -6.42
C GLN A 70 27.35 -33.36 -6.79
N ILE A 71 27.51 -34.55 -6.23
CA ILE A 71 28.57 -35.49 -6.60
C ILE A 71 27.93 -36.59 -7.44
N ASP A 72 28.62 -37.05 -8.47
CA ASP A 72 28.20 -38.20 -9.27
C ASP A 72 28.76 -39.50 -8.69
N ALA A 73 28.08 -40.62 -8.95
CA ALA A 73 28.44 -41.92 -8.40
C ALA A 73 29.84 -42.39 -8.82
N ALA A 74 30.29 -42.05 -10.03
CA ALA A 74 31.62 -42.38 -10.52
C ALA A 74 32.70 -41.63 -9.72
N THR A 75 32.52 -40.33 -9.51
CA THR A 75 33.40 -39.50 -8.68
C THR A 75 33.51 -40.04 -7.24
N LEU A 76 32.40 -40.48 -6.63
CA LEU A 76 32.43 -41.08 -5.29
C LEU A 76 33.19 -42.41 -5.24
N ARG A 77 32.96 -43.29 -6.22
CA ARG A 77 33.56 -44.63 -6.28
C ARG A 77 35.05 -44.57 -6.55
N ASP A 78 35.44 -43.79 -7.55
CA ASP A 78 36.82 -43.74 -8.06
C ASP A 78 37.66 -42.71 -7.28
N ARG A 79 37.03 -41.92 -6.40
CA ARG A 79 37.62 -40.82 -5.61
C ARG A 79 38.42 -39.83 -6.46
N ASN A 80 38.06 -39.69 -7.73
CA ASN A 80 38.64 -38.70 -8.64
C ASN A 80 37.87 -37.39 -8.54
N TRP A 81 38.40 -36.45 -7.76
CA TRP A 81 37.76 -35.17 -7.47
C TRP A 81 37.99 -34.09 -8.55
N GLU A 82 38.70 -34.37 -9.63
CA GLU A 82 39.09 -33.35 -10.62
C GLU A 82 37.87 -32.64 -11.24
N ARG A 83 36.88 -33.42 -11.69
CA ARG A 83 35.63 -32.88 -12.25
C ARG A 83 34.83 -32.10 -11.21
N TYR A 84 34.82 -32.54 -9.96
CA TYR A 84 34.16 -31.84 -8.86
C TYR A 84 34.84 -30.49 -8.56
N ALA A 85 36.18 -30.49 -8.50
CA ALA A 85 36.97 -29.28 -8.26
C ALA A 85 36.79 -28.26 -9.39
N GLN A 86 36.71 -28.70 -10.66
CA GLN A 86 36.40 -27.82 -11.78
C GLN A 86 35.00 -27.17 -11.65
N ARG A 87 33.99 -27.92 -11.21
CA ARG A 87 32.65 -27.36 -10.94
C ARG A 87 32.68 -26.36 -9.78
N TYR A 88 33.44 -26.64 -8.72
CA TYR A 88 33.65 -25.71 -7.61
C TYR A 88 34.29 -24.40 -8.10
N ASP A 89 35.39 -24.48 -8.86
CA ASP A 89 36.09 -23.30 -9.40
C ASP A 89 35.17 -22.48 -10.32
N HIS A 90 34.39 -23.15 -11.16
CA HIS A 90 33.39 -22.49 -12.02
C HIS A 90 32.30 -21.79 -11.20
N TRP A 91 31.80 -22.43 -10.15
CA TRP A 91 30.79 -21.83 -9.29
C TRP A 91 31.35 -20.61 -8.54
N VAL A 92 32.54 -20.69 -7.95
CA VAL A 92 33.16 -19.56 -7.23
C VAL A 92 33.35 -18.34 -8.14
N THR A 93 33.66 -18.57 -9.42
CA THR A 93 33.91 -17.49 -10.38
C THR A 93 32.64 -16.89 -10.99
N THR A 94 31.54 -17.66 -11.08
CA THR A 94 30.30 -17.23 -11.74
C THR A 94 29.14 -16.92 -10.79
N ALA A 95 29.18 -17.41 -9.55
CA ALA A 95 28.09 -17.22 -8.60
C ALA A 95 27.91 -15.74 -8.23
N PRO A 96 26.67 -15.23 -8.14
CA PRO A 96 26.42 -13.87 -7.66
C PRO A 96 26.84 -13.67 -6.19
N TYR A 97 26.80 -14.74 -5.39
CA TYR A 97 27.07 -14.72 -3.95
C TYR A 97 28.04 -15.85 -3.54
N PRO A 98 29.32 -15.81 -3.96
CA PRO A 98 30.27 -16.91 -3.71
C PRO A 98 30.61 -17.07 -2.22
N ARG A 99 30.53 -15.98 -1.43
CA ARG A 99 30.74 -15.99 0.03
C ARG A 99 29.57 -16.55 0.84
N LEU A 100 28.50 -16.97 0.17
CA LEU A 100 27.35 -17.61 0.83
C LEU A 100 27.72 -18.98 1.39
N VAL A 101 28.65 -19.70 0.75
CA VAL A 101 29.16 -20.99 1.23
C VAL A 101 30.33 -20.76 2.17
N ASP A 102 30.26 -21.32 3.37
CA ASP A 102 31.38 -21.33 4.31
C ASP A 102 32.30 -22.53 4.07
N SER A 103 31.74 -23.73 4.20
CA SER A 103 32.47 -24.99 4.08
C SER A 103 31.61 -26.08 3.45
N ILE A 104 32.24 -26.95 2.67
CA ILE A 104 31.60 -28.10 2.04
C ILE A 104 32.16 -29.38 2.68
N TYR A 105 31.27 -30.26 3.11
CA TYR A 105 31.61 -31.55 3.67
C TYR A 105 30.96 -32.67 2.88
N LEU A 106 31.57 -33.84 2.91
CA LEU A 106 31.06 -35.08 2.37
C LEU A 106 30.93 -36.08 3.50
N VAL A 107 29.71 -36.49 3.76
CA VAL A 107 29.39 -37.58 4.67
C VAL A 107 29.30 -38.85 3.88
N GLN A 108 30.01 -39.88 4.32
CA GLN A 108 29.90 -41.22 3.77
C GLN A 108 29.80 -42.21 4.90
N MET A 109 28.96 -43.22 4.69
CA MET A 109 28.97 -44.37 5.57
C MET A 109 29.99 -45.40 5.09
N ARG A 110 30.93 -45.78 5.95
CA ARG A 110 31.89 -46.87 5.71
C ARG A 110 31.89 -47.84 6.90
N ASP A 111 32.51 -49.00 6.74
CA ASP A 111 32.79 -49.97 7.82
C ASP A 111 31.59 -50.30 8.73
N ARG A 112 30.54 -50.94 8.16
CA ARG A 112 29.38 -51.45 8.92
C ARG A 112 28.60 -50.39 9.74
N GLY A 113 28.44 -49.18 9.20
CA GLY A 113 27.51 -48.19 9.74
C GLY A 113 28.13 -46.99 10.44
N SER A 114 29.44 -46.78 10.30
CA SER A 114 30.11 -45.59 10.85
C SER A 114 30.06 -44.43 9.85
N LEU A 115 29.67 -43.25 10.32
CA LEU A 115 29.63 -42.02 9.51
C LEU A 115 30.99 -41.32 9.52
N TYR A 116 31.62 -41.27 8.36
CA TYR A 116 32.84 -40.54 8.10
C TYR A 116 32.52 -39.17 7.50
N LEU A 117 33.21 -38.15 7.99
CA LEU A 117 33.10 -36.78 7.50
C LEU A 117 34.43 -36.40 6.83
N GLU A 118 34.34 -35.91 5.59
CA GLU A 118 35.48 -35.38 4.84
C GLU A 118 35.15 -33.93 4.48
N ARG A 119 36.11 -33.00 4.59
CA ARG A 119 35.94 -31.59 4.21
C ARG A 119 36.59 -31.34 2.86
N PHE A 120 35.92 -30.64 1.96
CA PHE A 120 36.54 -30.19 0.71
C PHE A 120 37.57 -29.11 1.01
N ASN A 121 38.80 -29.32 0.58
CA ASN A 121 39.88 -28.36 0.68
C ASN A 121 40.09 -27.71 -0.72
N PRO A 122 39.81 -26.40 -0.88
CA PRO A 122 39.96 -25.72 -2.16
C PRO A 122 41.42 -25.67 -2.66
N GLU A 123 42.40 -25.67 -1.77
CA GLU A 123 43.83 -25.59 -2.15
C GLU A 123 44.32 -26.93 -2.71
N THR A 124 43.96 -28.04 -2.07
CA THR A 124 44.35 -29.38 -2.50
C THR A 124 43.38 -29.98 -3.52
N ARG A 125 42.22 -29.33 -3.74
CA ARG A 125 41.15 -29.74 -4.67
C ARG A 125 40.58 -31.12 -4.37
N ARG A 126 40.55 -31.53 -3.10
CA ARG A 126 40.15 -32.87 -2.65
C ARG A 126 39.37 -32.84 -1.35
N PHE A 127 38.66 -33.93 -1.06
CA PHE A 127 38.03 -34.16 0.24
C PHE A 127 39.02 -34.81 1.21
N GLU A 128 39.22 -34.19 2.38
CA GLU A 128 40.16 -34.61 3.42
C GLU A 128 39.41 -35.02 4.69
N PRO A 129 39.75 -36.16 5.34
CA PRO A 129 39.06 -36.61 6.55
C PRO A 129 39.11 -35.59 7.69
N VAL A 130 37.98 -35.37 8.34
CA VAL A 130 37.86 -34.46 9.49
C VAL A 130 36.96 -35.07 10.57
N SER A 131 37.22 -34.76 11.83
CA SER A 131 36.32 -35.12 12.93
C SER A 131 35.07 -34.23 12.90
N TRP A 132 33.91 -34.80 13.25
CA TRP A 132 32.65 -34.07 13.36
C TRP A 132 32.76 -32.86 14.31
N PRO A 133 32.52 -31.63 13.83
CA PRO A 133 32.50 -30.45 14.69
C PRO A 133 31.36 -30.52 15.73
N SER A 134 31.59 -29.98 16.93
CA SER A 134 30.60 -29.99 18.01
C SER A 134 29.27 -29.31 17.65
N HIS A 135 29.31 -28.24 16.85
CA HIS A 135 28.12 -27.53 16.39
C HIS A 135 27.26 -28.36 15.42
N MET A 136 27.83 -29.37 14.75
CA MET A 136 27.12 -30.26 13.83
C MET A 136 26.56 -31.53 14.50
N ALA A 137 26.63 -31.65 15.83
CA ALA A 137 26.18 -32.84 16.55
C ALA A 137 24.70 -33.19 16.27
N LYS A 138 23.83 -32.19 16.12
CA LYS A 138 22.41 -32.40 15.76
C LYS A 138 22.24 -32.90 14.32
N VAL A 139 23.05 -32.40 13.39
CA VAL A 139 23.06 -32.86 12.00
C VAL A 139 23.51 -34.32 11.93
N TRP A 140 24.54 -34.70 12.69
CA TRP A 140 24.97 -36.09 12.84
C TRP A 140 23.85 -37.00 13.39
N GLN A 141 23.12 -36.54 14.42
CA GLN A 141 21.97 -37.28 14.97
C GLN A 141 20.87 -37.51 13.93
N ARG A 142 20.54 -36.48 13.11
CA ARG A 142 19.59 -36.61 11.99
C ARG A 142 20.04 -37.69 11.01
N PHE A 143 21.29 -37.65 10.56
CA PHE A 143 21.85 -38.66 9.65
C PHE A 143 21.79 -40.08 10.23
N MET A 144 22.15 -40.25 11.51
CA MET A 144 22.07 -41.54 12.19
C MET A 144 20.63 -42.03 12.36
N GLN A 145 19.67 -41.14 12.62
CA GLN A 145 18.26 -41.47 12.73
C GLN A 145 17.69 -41.92 11.39
N SER A 146 17.92 -41.15 10.33
CA SER A 146 17.58 -41.46 8.94
C SER A 146 18.12 -42.84 8.51
N TYR A 147 19.38 -43.12 8.86
CA TYR A 147 19.96 -44.43 8.61
C TYR A 147 19.31 -45.56 9.42
N ARG A 148 19.04 -45.35 10.71
CA ARG A 148 18.36 -46.36 11.57
C ARG A 148 16.92 -46.62 11.17
N SER A 149 16.26 -45.68 10.49
CA SER A 149 14.94 -45.87 9.91
C SER A 149 14.93 -46.68 8.62
N ALA A 150 16.06 -47.23 8.19
CA ALA A 150 16.10 -48.11 7.03
C ALA A 150 15.22 -49.36 7.26
N THR A 151 14.17 -49.52 6.46
CA THR A 151 13.26 -50.67 6.49
C THR A 151 13.34 -51.46 5.19
N VAL A 152 12.95 -52.74 5.24
CA VAL A 152 12.76 -53.55 4.03
C VAL A 152 11.27 -53.76 3.83
N GLU A 153 10.69 -53.15 2.81
CA GLU A 153 9.28 -53.26 2.44
C GLU A 153 9.15 -53.95 1.08
N ASN A 154 8.41 -55.06 1.00
CA ASN A 154 8.23 -55.85 -0.24
C ASN A 154 9.54 -56.24 -0.93
N GLY A 155 10.59 -56.57 -0.16
CA GLY A 155 11.92 -56.90 -0.70
C GLY A 155 12.76 -55.67 -1.10
N MET A 156 12.24 -54.46 -0.93
CA MET A 156 12.92 -53.19 -1.24
C MET A 156 13.50 -52.56 0.02
N LEU A 157 14.71 -52.03 -0.07
CA LEU A 157 15.31 -51.26 1.02
C LEU A 157 14.91 -49.78 0.94
N VAL A 158 14.15 -49.32 1.92
CA VAL A 158 13.73 -47.92 2.05
C VAL A 158 14.59 -47.24 3.10
N ILE A 159 15.33 -46.21 2.73
CA ILE A 159 16.14 -45.39 3.66
C ILE A 159 15.63 -43.96 3.57
N ALA A 160 15.00 -43.44 4.62
CA ALA A 160 14.61 -42.04 4.66
C ALA A 160 15.85 -41.14 4.61
N SER A 161 15.95 -40.25 3.61
CA SER A 161 16.99 -39.21 3.62
C SER A 161 16.64 -38.16 4.68
N PRO A 162 17.63 -37.52 5.31
CA PRO A 162 17.34 -36.32 6.09
C PRO A 162 16.82 -35.21 5.20
N GLU A 163 16.03 -34.30 5.78
CA GLU A 163 15.54 -33.09 5.11
C GLU A 163 16.67 -32.31 4.44
N THR A 164 16.42 -31.79 3.24
CA THR A 164 17.41 -31.04 2.44
C THR A 164 17.98 -29.82 3.16
N VAL A 165 17.28 -29.29 4.17
CA VAL A 165 17.71 -28.12 4.94
C VAL A 165 17.86 -28.52 6.42
N ALA A 166 19.04 -28.27 6.97
CA ALA A 166 19.29 -28.32 8.40
C ALA A 166 19.25 -26.90 8.96
N PRO A 167 18.20 -26.48 9.70
CA PRO A 167 18.09 -25.11 10.21
C PRO A 167 19.00 -24.85 11.42
N GLU A 168 19.44 -25.90 12.13
CA GLU A 168 20.26 -25.75 13.34
C GLU A 168 21.69 -25.31 13.05
N VAL A 169 22.21 -25.78 11.93
CA VAL A 169 23.48 -25.35 11.33
C VAL A 169 23.08 -24.98 9.92
N PRO A 170 22.90 -23.69 9.56
CA PRO A 170 22.27 -23.25 8.32
C PRO A 170 22.98 -23.89 7.13
N ALA A 171 22.52 -25.08 6.73
CA ALA A 171 23.27 -25.97 5.87
C ALA A 171 22.31 -26.77 5.01
N LEU A 172 22.77 -27.01 3.79
CA LEU A 172 22.07 -27.75 2.78
C LEU A 172 22.59 -29.19 2.78
N LEU A 173 21.71 -30.16 2.93
CA LEU A 173 21.99 -31.59 2.86
C LEU A 173 21.63 -32.08 1.46
N ILE A 174 22.65 -32.29 0.64
CA ILE A 174 22.51 -32.68 -0.77
C ILE A 174 22.84 -34.17 -0.89
N PRO A 175 21.94 -35.04 -1.34
CA PRO A 175 22.27 -36.44 -1.57
C PRO A 175 23.32 -36.55 -2.68
N ALA A 176 24.36 -37.36 -2.45
CA ALA A 176 25.51 -37.47 -3.35
C ALA A 176 25.28 -38.45 -4.53
N THR A 177 24.04 -38.91 -4.75
CA THR A 177 23.70 -39.75 -5.90
C THR A 177 22.38 -39.33 -6.53
N ARG A 178 22.43 -38.97 -7.82
CA ARG A 178 21.36 -39.36 -8.75
C ARG A 178 21.54 -40.86 -8.98
N THR A 179 20.51 -41.67 -8.77
CA THR A 179 20.56 -43.13 -8.94
C THR A 179 20.87 -43.52 -10.38
N TRP A 180 22.15 -43.56 -10.73
CA TRP A 180 22.73 -44.43 -11.75
C TRP A 180 23.55 -45.49 -11.00
N LEU A 181 22.84 -46.36 -10.29
CA LEU A 181 23.40 -47.63 -9.85
C LEU A 181 23.12 -48.63 -10.96
N LEU A 182 24.20 -49.17 -11.54
CA LEU A 182 24.27 -50.29 -12.50
C LEU A 182 24.19 -49.91 -13.99
N SER A 183 25.31 -49.50 -14.56
CA SER A 183 25.61 -49.81 -15.97
C SER A 183 27.11 -49.74 -16.20
N ASP A 184 27.79 -50.87 -15.99
CA ASP A 184 28.70 -51.34 -17.03
C ASP A 184 28.79 -52.87 -16.99
N GLN A 185 28.64 -53.47 -18.17
CA GLN A 185 28.81 -54.89 -18.57
C GLN A 185 27.68 -55.93 -18.50
N HIS A 186 26.49 -55.72 -17.94
CA HIS A 186 25.35 -56.61 -18.22
C HIS A 186 24.06 -55.80 -18.42
N ARG A 187 23.43 -55.97 -19.60
CA ARG A 187 22.23 -55.24 -20.06
C ARG A 187 21.20 -55.06 -18.95
N ILE A 188 20.85 -53.80 -18.65
CA ILE A 188 19.51 -53.44 -18.20
C ILE A 188 19.09 -52.18 -18.97
N ASP A 189 18.05 -52.31 -19.78
CA ASP A 189 17.35 -51.20 -20.42
C ASP A 189 16.61 -50.38 -19.37
N PHE A 190 17.01 -49.12 -19.19
CA PHE A 190 16.37 -48.14 -18.30
C PHE A 190 15.48 -47.19 -19.13
N GLU A 191 14.37 -47.68 -19.69
CA GLU A 191 13.33 -46.78 -20.19
C GLU A 191 12.62 -46.10 -18.99
N ALA A 192 13.15 -44.94 -18.60
CA ALA A 192 12.44 -43.80 -18.04
C ALA A 192 11.33 -44.06 -17.00
N ARG A 193 11.64 -44.57 -15.79
CA ARG A 193 10.70 -44.58 -14.64
C ARG A 193 11.30 -44.45 -13.23
N PHE A 194 12.52 -43.94 -13.05
CA PHE A 194 13.10 -43.70 -11.72
C PHE A 194 12.97 -42.24 -11.30
N LEU A 195 11.76 -41.88 -10.87
CA LEU A 195 11.36 -40.53 -10.52
C LEU A 195 10.76 -40.51 -9.10
N PHE A 196 11.56 -40.73 -8.05
CA PHE A 196 11.16 -40.48 -6.66
C PHE A 196 12.36 -40.10 -5.79
N GLY A 197 12.14 -39.17 -4.85
CA GLY A 197 13.06 -38.89 -3.76
C GLY A 197 13.30 -40.12 -2.87
N ASP A 198 14.41 -40.04 -2.11
CA ASP A 198 14.69 -40.78 -0.87
C ASP A 198 14.51 -42.31 -0.85
N THR A 199 14.46 -43.01 -1.98
CA THR A 199 14.28 -44.49 -1.97
C THR A 199 15.16 -45.20 -3.00
N ILE A 200 15.87 -46.25 -2.57
CA ILE A 200 16.63 -47.15 -3.46
C ILE A 200 15.73 -48.37 -3.78
N ILE A 201 15.40 -48.58 -5.06
CA ILE A 201 14.46 -49.64 -5.49
C ILE A 201 15.23 -50.80 -6.14
N ALA A 202 14.91 -52.04 -5.75
CA ALA A 202 15.35 -53.29 -6.42
C ALA A 202 14.15 -54.24 -6.61
N PRO A 203 14.09 -55.07 -7.67
CA PRO A 203 12.94 -55.93 -7.97
C PRO A 203 12.83 -57.14 -7.01
N ALA A 204 11.62 -57.68 -6.88
CA ALA A 204 11.18 -58.61 -5.84
C ALA A 204 11.68 -60.07 -5.99
N ASP A 205 12.28 -60.44 -7.13
CA ASP A 205 12.47 -61.84 -7.49
C ASP A 205 13.94 -62.31 -7.47
N GLU A 206 14.88 -61.40 -7.16
CA GLU A 206 16.28 -61.75 -6.91
C GLU A 206 16.65 -61.35 -5.48
N ALA A 207 17.43 -62.21 -4.80
CA ALA A 207 18.01 -61.87 -3.51
C ALA A 207 18.71 -60.52 -3.66
N CYS A 208 18.23 -59.52 -2.92
CA CYS A 208 18.71 -58.15 -2.94
C CYS A 208 20.26 -58.11 -2.81
N LEU A 209 20.98 -58.11 -3.94
CA LEU A 209 22.45 -58.06 -4.01
C LEU A 209 22.96 -56.76 -3.36
N SER A 210 22.15 -55.70 -3.35
CA SER A 210 22.43 -54.45 -2.62
C SER A 210 22.31 -54.60 -1.10
N CYS A 211 21.50 -55.54 -0.60
CA CYS A 211 21.38 -55.84 0.84
C CYS A 211 22.62 -56.57 1.36
N GLU A 212 23.27 -57.39 0.54
CA GLU A 212 24.61 -57.94 0.83
C GLU A 212 25.72 -56.88 0.69
N THR A 213 25.60 -55.95 -0.26
CA THR A 213 26.57 -54.85 -0.43
C THR A 213 26.56 -53.87 0.74
N LEU A 214 25.40 -53.64 1.37
CA LEU A 214 25.27 -52.91 2.64
C LEU A 214 25.77 -53.71 3.86
N ARG A 215 25.70 -55.04 3.82
CA ARG A 215 26.37 -55.92 4.81
C ARG A 215 27.90 -56.02 4.57
N GLY A 216 28.35 -55.79 3.33
CA GLY A 216 29.73 -55.92 2.85
C GLY A 216 30.55 -54.63 2.79
N GLY A 217 30.03 -53.50 3.29
CA GLY A 217 30.80 -52.26 3.45
C GLY A 217 30.83 -51.32 2.24
N GLY A 218 29.90 -51.45 1.28
CA GLY A 218 29.74 -50.46 0.21
C GLY A 218 29.11 -49.14 0.69
N THR A 219 29.52 -48.02 0.09
CA THR A 219 29.03 -46.65 0.37
C THR A 219 27.61 -46.45 -0.18
N GLY A 220 26.61 -47.08 0.43
CA GLY A 220 25.20 -46.92 0.04
C GLY A 220 24.55 -45.62 0.51
N PHE A 221 25.26 -44.84 1.35
CA PHE A 221 24.76 -43.61 1.96
C PHE A 221 25.85 -42.54 1.90
N ALA A 222 25.66 -41.54 1.03
CA ALA A 222 26.57 -40.42 0.89
C ALA A 222 25.81 -39.11 0.65
N HIS A 223 26.17 -38.07 1.38
CA HIS A 223 25.56 -36.74 1.31
C HIS A 223 26.62 -35.66 1.37
N THR A 224 26.45 -34.63 0.57
CA THR A 224 27.22 -33.39 0.65
C THR A 224 26.52 -32.43 1.60
N ILE A 225 27.21 -31.95 2.62
CA ILE A 225 26.74 -30.90 3.53
C ILE A 225 27.39 -29.60 3.10
N VAL A 226 26.59 -28.65 2.62
CA VAL A 226 27.06 -27.29 2.30
C VAL A 226 26.63 -26.37 3.43
N THR A 227 27.59 -25.92 4.24
CA THR A 227 27.32 -24.96 5.31
C THR A 227 27.29 -23.54 4.76
N LEU A 228 26.28 -22.77 5.18
CA LEU A 228 26.11 -21.39 4.78
C LEU A 228 26.78 -20.47 5.79
N ASN A 229 27.46 -19.44 5.29
CA ASN A 229 28.06 -18.42 6.14
C ASN A 229 26.96 -17.55 6.75
N ARG A 230 26.71 -17.73 8.05
CA ARG A 230 25.63 -17.05 8.78
C ARG A 230 25.82 -15.53 8.80
N ASP A 231 27.05 -15.06 9.01
CA ASP A 231 27.34 -13.63 9.08
C ASP A 231 27.12 -12.97 7.72
N TYR A 232 27.60 -13.59 6.64
CA TYR A 232 27.36 -13.11 5.28
C TYR A 232 25.88 -13.14 4.91
N LEU A 233 25.17 -14.20 5.30
CA LEU A 233 23.74 -14.36 5.05
C LEU A 233 22.94 -13.22 5.69
N GLN A 234 23.25 -12.87 6.94
CA GLN A 234 22.57 -11.83 7.71
C GLN A 234 23.03 -10.40 7.37
N GLN A 235 24.31 -10.19 7.08
CA GLN A 235 24.89 -8.85 6.92
C GLN A 235 24.96 -8.37 5.46
N GLU A 236 25.02 -9.28 4.49
CA GLU A 236 25.16 -8.91 3.07
C GLU A 236 24.06 -9.49 2.19
N PHE A 237 23.82 -10.80 2.22
CA PHE A 237 22.90 -11.46 1.29
C PHE A 237 21.45 -11.00 1.45
N ILE A 238 20.87 -11.19 2.65
CA ILE A 238 19.49 -10.75 2.92
C ILE A 238 19.34 -9.24 2.74
N PRO A 239 20.22 -8.37 3.28
CA PRO A 239 20.11 -6.93 3.07
C PRO A 239 20.18 -6.50 1.60
N ARG A 240 21.03 -7.12 0.76
CA ARG A 240 21.10 -6.80 -0.67
C ARG A 240 19.82 -7.20 -1.41
N LEU A 241 19.28 -8.39 -1.13
CA LEU A 241 17.99 -8.82 -1.66
C LEU A 241 16.87 -7.88 -1.18
N ALA A 242 16.86 -7.52 0.10
CA ALA A 242 15.89 -6.61 0.67
C ALA A 242 15.94 -5.23 0.00
N ALA A 243 17.13 -4.67 -0.20
CA ALA A 243 17.31 -3.40 -0.90
C ALA A 243 16.81 -3.44 -2.35
N ARG A 244 16.94 -4.58 -3.05
CA ARG A 244 16.48 -4.71 -4.43
C ARG A 244 14.95 -4.72 -4.57
N TYR A 245 14.23 -5.31 -3.64
CA TYR A 245 12.78 -5.50 -3.72
C TYR A 245 11.96 -4.52 -2.86
N PHE A 246 12.59 -3.97 -1.82
CA PHE A 246 11.95 -3.10 -0.83
C PHE A 246 12.74 -1.81 -0.57
N GLY A 247 13.89 -1.60 -1.23
CA GLY A 247 14.70 -0.39 -1.11
C GLY A 247 14.37 0.64 -2.19
N GLY A 248 13.70 1.72 -1.80
CA GLY A 248 13.74 3.01 -2.50
C GLY A 248 14.71 3.98 -1.80
N ASP A 249 14.59 5.29 -2.07
CA ASP A 249 15.38 6.34 -1.39
C ASP A 249 15.23 6.31 0.15
N THR A 250 14.12 5.74 0.64
CA THR A 250 13.92 5.32 2.03
C THR A 250 13.23 3.95 2.07
N PRO A 251 13.70 2.97 2.87
CA PRO A 251 12.97 1.72 3.04
C PRO A 251 11.71 1.95 3.88
N ASP A 252 10.56 1.89 3.21
CA ASP A 252 9.22 2.07 3.83
C ASP A 252 8.76 0.84 4.63
N TYR A 253 9.52 -0.26 4.56
CA TYR A 253 9.16 -1.54 5.15
C TYR A 253 10.23 -2.06 6.11
N HIS A 254 9.78 -2.69 7.20
CA HIS A 254 10.57 -3.54 8.06
C HIS A 254 10.43 -4.99 7.62
N LEU A 255 11.56 -5.69 7.58
CA LEU A 255 11.65 -7.09 7.20
C LEU A 255 12.11 -7.88 8.42
N THR A 256 11.39 -8.94 8.73
CA THR A 256 11.74 -9.88 9.79
C THR A 256 11.66 -11.29 9.24
N ILE A 257 12.73 -12.07 9.37
CA ILE A 257 12.75 -13.48 9.01
C ILE A 257 12.77 -14.31 10.29
N VAL A 258 11.79 -15.19 10.43
CA VAL A 258 11.63 -16.07 11.59
C VAL A 258 11.68 -17.53 11.17
N ASP A 259 12.18 -18.39 12.04
CA ASP A 259 12.15 -19.83 11.88
C ASP A 259 10.79 -20.37 12.36
N LYS A 260 9.99 -20.99 11.48
CA LYS A 260 8.67 -21.54 11.82
C LYS A 260 8.75 -22.67 12.83
N SER A 261 9.86 -23.41 12.88
CA SER A 261 10.05 -24.50 13.84
C SER A 261 10.30 -23.99 15.26
N ARG A 262 10.76 -22.74 15.40
CA ARG A 262 11.04 -22.05 16.66
C ARG A 262 10.64 -20.59 16.54
N ALA A 263 9.39 -20.28 16.89
CA ALA A 263 8.82 -18.94 16.76
C ALA A 263 9.67 -17.81 17.42
N ASP A 264 10.49 -18.14 18.42
CA ASP A 264 11.40 -17.18 19.09
C ASP A 264 12.76 -17.00 18.40
N ALA A 265 13.07 -17.80 17.38
CA ALA A 265 14.35 -17.78 16.67
C ALA A 265 14.28 -16.82 15.48
N VAL A 266 14.59 -15.56 15.75
CA VAL A 266 14.72 -14.52 14.73
C VAL A 266 16.04 -14.72 13.95
N VAL A 267 15.91 -14.94 12.64
CA VAL A 267 17.04 -15.16 11.74
C VAL A 267 17.61 -13.84 11.25
N TYR A 268 16.74 -12.88 10.92
CA TYR A 268 17.15 -11.57 10.41
C TYR A 268 16.11 -10.50 10.74
N ARG A 269 16.57 -9.28 10.98
CA ARG A 269 15.74 -8.08 11.15
C ARG A 269 16.40 -6.89 10.45
N SER A 270 15.63 -6.15 9.65
CA SER A 270 16.12 -4.91 9.05
C SER A 270 16.28 -3.79 10.09
N ASP A 271 15.43 -3.77 11.11
CA ASP A 271 15.51 -2.85 12.24
C ASP A 271 15.43 -3.63 13.57
N SER A 272 16.48 -3.52 14.38
CA SER A 272 16.59 -4.18 15.68
C SER A 272 15.66 -3.59 16.75
N GLN A 273 15.10 -2.39 16.54
CA GLN A 273 14.20 -1.71 17.46
C GLN A 273 12.71 -1.90 17.12
N ALA A 274 12.39 -2.35 15.90
CA ALA A 274 11.01 -2.58 15.48
C ALA A 274 10.28 -3.65 16.35
N PRO A 275 8.96 -3.58 16.55
CA PRO A 275 8.23 -4.63 17.26
C PRO A 275 8.28 -5.96 16.49
N LEU A 276 8.45 -7.08 17.20
CA LEU A 276 8.26 -8.41 16.60
C LEU A 276 6.77 -8.61 16.34
N SER A 277 6.36 -8.52 15.08
CA SER A 277 4.99 -8.81 14.67
C SER A 277 4.89 -10.25 14.16
N THR A 278 3.91 -10.99 14.66
CA THR A 278 3.52 -12.31 14.14
C THR A 278 2.53 -12.21 12.96
N ALA A 279 1.95 -11.02 12.76
CA ALA A 279 1.07 -10.70 11.63
C ALA A 279 1.69 -9.57 10.80
N GLY A 280 2.23 -9.91 9.62
CA GLY A 280 2.78 -8.95 8.67
C GLY A 280 1.74 -8.47 7.65
N ASP A 281 2.03 -7.34 6.99
CA ASP A 281 1.25 -6.86 5.84
C ASP A 281 1.42 -7.80 4.63
N ALA A 282 2.57 -8.49 4.55
CA ALA A 282 2.80 -9.63 3.68
C ALA A 282 3.67 -10.68 4.39
N THR A 283 3.35 -11.95 4.17
CA THR A 283 4.15 -13.08 4.63
C THR A 283 4.44 -14.01 3.47
N VAL A 284 5.68 -14.50 3.39
CA VAL A 284 6.08 -15.50 2.39
C VAL A 284 7.05 -16.48 3.01
N ASP A 285 6.96 -17.72 2.55
CA ASP A 285 7.84 -18.79 3.00
C ASP A 285 9.17 -18.72 2.25
N LEU A 286 10.25 -18.99 2.98
CA LEU A 286 11.62 -19.11 2.50
C LEU A 286 12.12 -20.51 2.82
N LEU A 287 13.19 -20.96 2.15
CA LEU A 287 13.71 -22.31 2.29
C LEU A 287 12.71 -23.37 1.83
N SER A 288 11.87 -23.04 0.83
CA SER A 288 11.02 -24.00 0.18
C SER A 288 11.78 -24.59 -1.00
N VAL A 289 12.13 -25.89 -0.96
CA VAL A 289 12.74 -26.54 -2.13
C VAL A 289 11.64 -26.74 -3.17
N ARG A 290 11.43 -25.72 -4.01
CA ARG A 290 10.44 -25.76 -5.10
C ARG A 290 11.00 -26.55 -6.27
N LEU A 291 10.36 -27.68 -6.56
CA LEU A 291 10.72 -28.59 -7.64
C LEU A 291 10.66 -27.91 -9.03
N ASP A 292 9.83 -26.89 -9.16
CA ASP A 292 9.70 -26.07 -10.38
C ASP A 292 10.94 -25.22 -10.69
N GLU A 293 11.62 -24.70 -9.66
CA GLU A 293 12.88 -23.95 -9.82
C GLU A 293 14.02 -24.91 -10.18
N LEU A 294 14.05 -26.11 -9.59
CA LEU A 294 15.03 -27.15 -9.94
C LEU A 294 14.94 -27.55 -11.42
N ASN A 295 13.73 -27.67 -11.98
CA ASN A 295 13.51 -27.95 -13.40
C ASN A 295 14.02 -26.84 -14.33
N ARG A 296 13.91 -25.57 -13.93
CA ARG A 296 14.34 -24.42 -14.75
C ARG A 296 15.87 -24.38 -14.90
N PHE A 297 16.62 -24.80 -13.88
CA PHE A 297 18.08 -24.89 -13.93
C PHE A 297 18.62 -26.08 -14.74
N LEU A 298 17.86 -27.17 -14.89
CA LEU A 298 18.25 -28.31 -15.76
C LEU A 298 18.33 -27.92 -17.25
N ILE A 299 17.81 -26.75 -17.61
CA ILE A 299 17.83 -26.17 -18.95
C ILE A 299 19.04 -25.23 -19.14
N ASP A 300 19.71 -24.79 -18.06
CA ASP A 300 20.89 -23.93 -18.13
C ASP A 300 22.09 -24.70 -18.75
N PRO A 301 22.63 -24.25 -19.90
CA PRO A 301 23.75 -24.92 -20.56
C PRO A 301 25.04 -24.88 -19.74
N SER A 302 25.24 -23.89 -18.87
CA SER A 302 26.46 -23.74 -18.07
C SER A 302 26.64 -24.83 -17.00
N LEU A 303 25.53 -25.44 -16.56
CA LEU A 303 25.53 -26.60 -15.66
C LEU A 303 25.72 -27.93 -16.40
N ARG A 304 25.63 -27.93 -17.75
CA ARG A 304 25.94 -29.09 -18.59
C ARG A 304 27.44 -29.14 -18.84
N ALA A 305 28.17 -29.67 -17.86
CA ALA A 305 29.58 -30.00 -18.05
C ALA A 305 29.74 -31.24 -18.97
N SER A 306 29.43 -31.11 -20.25
CA SER A 306 29.96 -31.99 -21.31
C SER A 306 29.77 -31.36 -22.69
N ASP A 307 30.87 -30.92 -23.29
CA ASP A 307 31.00 -30.51 -24.69
C ASP A 307 31.07 -31.72 -25.66
N ASP A 308 30.91 -32.95 -25.15
CA ASP A 308 30.91 -34.14 -26.01
C ASP A 308 29.54 -34.31 -26.67
N ALA A 309 29.52 -33.97 -27.95
CA ALA A 309 28.50 -34.28 -28.93
C ALA A 309 28.42 -35.81 -29.17
N ASP A 310 27.90 -36.55 -28.19
CA ASP A 310 27.41 -37.91 -28.42
C ASP A 310 25.91 -37.97 -28.09
N GLU A 311 25.12 -38.43 -29.06
CA GLU A 311 23.67 -38.36 -29.13
C GLU A 311 22.98 -39.10 -27.98
N ARG A 312 22.74 -38.45 -26.83
CA ARG A 312 21.70 -38.85 -25.88
C ARG A 312 20.99 -37.62 -25.32
N ALA A 313 19.75 -37.44 -25.72
CA ALA A 313 18.86 -36.38 -25.26
C ALA A 313 18.83 -36.28 -23.72
N PRO A 314 18.70 -35.06 -23.15
CA PRO A 314 18.68 -34.90 -21.71
C PRO A 314 17.46 -35.61 -21.13
N LEU A 315 17.71 -36.55 -20.20
CA LEU A 315 16.70 -37.15 -19.34
C LEU A 315 15.84 -36.04 -18.71
N THR A 316 14.55 -36.04 -19.01
CA THR A 316 13.53 -35.28 -18.27
C THR A 316 13.44 -35.87 -16.87
N ILE A 317 13.99 -35.19 -15.87
CA ILE A 317 13.96 -35.61 -14.47
C ILE A 317 12.66 -35.06 -13.86
N GLY A 318 11.64 -35.89 -13.68
CA GLY A 318 10.46 -35.55 -12.88
C GLY A 318 10.67 -35.92 -11.42
N ILE A 319 10.87 -34.95 -10.54
CA ILE A 319 10.99 -35.26 -9.11
C ILE A 319 9.58 -35.44 -8.55
N VAL A 320 9.16 -36.68 -8.22
CA VAL A 320 7.87 -36.93 -7.56
C VAL A 320 8.12 -37.18 -6.07
N SER A 321 7.45 -36.41 -5.22
CA SER A 321 7.38 -36.63 -3.77
C SER A 321 6.28 -37.65 -3.50
N ARG A 322 6.60 -38.76 -2.81
CA ARG A 322 5.59 -39.73 -2.36
C ARG A 322 5.28 -39.47 -0.90
N GLY A 323 4.19 -38.76 -0.63
CA GLY A 323 3.64 -38.60 0.71
C GLY A 323 2.33 -37.83 0.70
N GLY A 324 1.25 -38.50 1.13
CA GLY A 324 -0.02 -37.87 1.53
C GLY A 324 -1.01 -37.55 0.40
N SER A 325 -2.22 -38.10 0.51
CA SER A 325 -3.40 -37.47 -0.08
C SER A 325 -3.47 -36.01 0.39
N GLU A 326 -3.74 -35.09 -0.54
CA GLU A 326 -3.67 -33.63 -0.43
C GLU A 326 -2.26 -33.06 -0.64
N ALA A 327 -2.11 -32.25 -1.69
CA ALA A 327 -0.94 -31.47 -2.01
C ALA A 327 -0.63 -30.49 -0.87
N GLN A 328 0.11 -30.95 0.14
CA GLN A 328 0.70 -30.09 1.15
C GLN A 328 1.81 -29.29 0.45
N GLU A 329 1.59 -27.99 0.22
CA GLU A 329 2.63 -27.08 -0.26
C GLU A 329 3.90 -27.25 0.59
N PRO A 330 5.11 -27.26 -0.01
CA PRO A 330 6.35 -27.39 0.76
C PRO A 330 6.43 -26.27 1.79
N VAL A 331 6.27 -26.62 3.07
CA VAL A 331 6.28 -25.66 4.17
C VAL A 331 7.71 -25.15 4.31
N GLY A 332 7.97 -23.93 3.83
CA GLY A 332 9.27 -23.30 4.02
C GLY A 332 9.55 -23.14 5.52
N GLN A 333 10.73 -23.57 5.96
CA GLN A 333 11.09 -23.56 7.38
C GLN A 333 11.27 -22.13 7.91
N TRP A 334 11.63 -21.19 7.03
CA TRP A 334 11.70 -19.77 7.39
C TRP A 334 10.52 -19.02 6.81
N GLN A 335 10.08 -17.99 7.51
CA GLN A 335 9.02 -17.11 7.06
C GLN A 335 9.53 -15.67 7.06
N LEU A 336 9.45 -15.01 5.91
CA LEU A 336 9.64 -13.58 5.78
C LEU A 336 8.32 -12.89 6.12
N ILE A 337 8.39 -12.00 7.09
CA ILE A 337 7.31 -11.12 7.54
C ILE A 337 7.70 -9.69 7.17
N VAL A 338 6.88 -9.04 6.35
CA VAL A 338 7.08 -7.65 5.94
C VAL A 338 6.01 -6.78 6.57
N THR A 339 6.43 -5.72 7.25
CA THR A 339 5.55 -4.74 7.91
C THR A 339 5.90 -3.34 7.45
N HIS A 340 4.92 -2.46 7.31
CA HIS A 340 5.17 -1.07 6.94
C HIS A 340 5.69 -0.24 8.15
N ARG A 341 6.58 0.73 7.90
CA ARG A 341 7.27 1.51 8.95
C ARG A 341 6.36 2.46 9.72
N ALA A 342 5.30 2.94 9.08
CA ALA A 342 4.32 3.83 9.70
C ALA A 342 3.29 3.10 10.59
N GLY A 343 3.46 1.80 10.85
CA GLY A 343 2.46 0.92 11.45
C GLY A 343 1.86 -0.02 10.39
N SER A 344 0.72 -0.66 10.68
CA SER A 344 0.05 -1.47 9.65
C SER A 344 -0.32 -0.58 8.46
N LEU A 345 -0.29 -1.13 7.25
CA LEU A 345 -0.69 -0.40 6.04
C LEU A 345 -2.06 0.28 6.20
N ASP A 346 -2.94 -0.36 6.98
CA ASP A 346 -4.28 0.11 7.30
C ASP A 346 -4.27 1.44 8.07
N GLN A 347 -3.38 1.60 9.05
CA GLN A 347 -3.27 2.83 9.84
C GLN A 347 -2.77 4.00 8.98
N ALA A 348 -1.82 3.76 8.07
CA ALA A 348 -1.31 4.78 7.17
C ALA A 348 -2.40 5.27 6.19
N ILE A 349 -3.18 4.34 5.65
CA ILE A 349 -4.28 4.65 4.71
C ILE A 349 -5.44 5.35 5.42
N GLU A 350 -5.79 4.94 6.65
CA GLU A 350 -6.81 5.62 7.46
C GLU A 350 -6.41 7.06 7.80
N ALA A 351 -5.15 7.30 8.15
CA ALA A 351 -4.65 8.65 8.42
C ALA A 351 -4.73 9.55 7.17
N LEU A 352 -4.35 9.03 6.00
CA LEU A 352 -4.50 9.74 4.72
C LEU A 352 -5.96 10.02 4.39
N ARG A 353 -6.84 9.04 4.61
CA ARG A 353 -8.29 9.18 4.41
C ARG A 353 -8.88 10.26 5.31
N ALA A 354 -8.51 10.26 6.59
CA ALA A 354 -8.97 11.25 7.57
C ALA A 354 -8.49 12.66 7.20
N ARG A 355 -7.20 12.82 6.85
CA ARG A 355 -6.64 14.10 6.40
C ARG A 355 -7.34 14.63 5.15
N ASN A 356 -7.56 13.76 4.15
CA ASN A 356 -8.26 14.13 2.92
C ASN A 356 -9.70 14.55 3.22
N LEU A 357 -10.43 13.81 4.07
CA LEU A 357 -11.78 14.19 4.50
C LEU A 357 -11.82 15.53 5.22
N VAL A 358 -10.85 15.83 6.09
CA VAL A 358 -10.77 17.13 6.79
C VAL A 358 -10.54 18.27 5.80
N LEU A 359 -9.58 18.12 4.89
CA LEU A 359 -9.30 19.13 3.86
C LEU A 359 -10.53 19.36 2.99
N SER A 360 -11.18 18.28 2.58
CA SER A 360 -12.31 18.32 1.67
C SER A 360 -13.55 18.94 2.34
N LEU A 361 -13.86 18.55 3.57
CA LEU A 361 -14.90 19.20 4.38
C LEU A 361 -14.61 20.69 4.60
N GLY A 362 -13.35 21.05 4.87
CA GLY A 362 -12.91 22.43 4.99
C GLY A 362 -13.18 23.25 3.73
N THR A 363 -12.86 22.72 2.54
CA THR A 363 -13.19 23.39 1.27
C THR A 363 -14.69 23.55 1.04
N LEU A 364 -15.49 22.56 1.44
CA LEU A 364 -16.94 22.56 1.27
C LEU A 364 -17.60 23.59 2.21
N LEU A 365 -17.10 23.71 3.45
CA LEU A 365 -17.50 24.76 4.40
C LEU A 365 -17.12 26.16 3.91
N LEU A 366 -15.93 26.33 3.33
CA LEU A 366 -15.52 27.61 2.73
C LEU A 366 -16.43 28.02 1.57
N LEU A 367 -16.76 27.08 0.67
CA LEU A 367 -17.70 27.32 -0.43
C LEU A 367 -19.10 27.66 0.09
N ALA A 368 -19.61 26.92 1.08
CA ALA A 368 -20.90 27.20 1.70
C ALA A 368 -20.93 28.59 2.36
N GLY A 369 -19.89 28.95 3.11
CA GLY A 369 -19.74 30.26 3.72
C GLY A 369 -19.71 31.40 2.68
N SER A 370 -19.00 31.20 1.58
CA SER A 370 -18.93 32.16 0.46
C SER A 370 -20.31 32.39 -0.17
N VAL A 371 -21.07 31.33 -0.44
CA VAL A 371 -22.43 31.43 -1.00
C VAL A 371 -23.37 32.15 -0.02
N ILE A 372 -23.32 31.81 1.28
CA ILE A 372 -24.15 32.45 2.31
C ILE A 372 -23.84 33.96 2.39
N LEU A 373 -22.55 34.32 2.38
CA LEU A 373 -22.11 35.71 2.41
C LEU A 373 -22.59 36.48 1.17
N MET A 374 -22.43 35.89 -0.02
CA MET A 374 -22.90 36.47 -1.28
C MET A 374 -24.40 36.75 -1.25
N ILE A 375 -25.21 35.79 -0.77
CA ILE A 375 -26.66 35.95 -0.64
C ILE A 375 -27.00 37.04 0.38
N ALA A 376 -26.29 37.11 1.51
CA ALA A 376 -26.50 38.14 2.52
C ALA A 376 -26.23 39.55 1.97
N LEU A 377 -25.12 39.71 1.24
CA LEU A 377 -24.75 40.96 0.58
C LEU A 377 -25.78 41.35 -0.50
N ALA A 378 -26.19 40.41 -1.35
CA ALA A 378 -27.21 40.64 -2.37
C ALA A 378 -28.55 41.09 -1.77
N ARG A 379 -29.00 40.45 -0.68
CA ARG A 379 -30.21 40.85 0.05
C ARG A 379 -30.10 42.25 0.62
N ARG A 380 -28.94 42.62 1.17
CA ARG A 380 -28.70 43.96 1.72
C ARG A 380 -28.74 45.02 0.61
N ALA A 381 -28.10 44.75 -0.53
CA ALA A 381 -28.12 45.63 -1.69
C ALA A 381 -29.54 45.83 -2.23
N GLN A 382 -30.33 44.76 -2.35
CA GLN A 382 -31.71 44.84 -2.84
C GLN A 382 -32.64 45.60 -1.89
N ARG A 383 -32.49 45.42 -0.57
CA ARG A 383 -33.25 46.23 0.43
C ARG A 383 -32.94 47.71 0.30
N LEU A 384 -31.67 48.07 0.12
CA LEU A 384 -31.25 49.45 -0.08
C LEU A 384 -31.83 50.04 -1.39
N ALA A 385 -31.81 49.25 -2.47
CA ALA A 385 -32.41 49.65 -3.74
C ALA A 385 -33.92 49.90 -3.61
N GLN A 386 -34.63 49.02 -2.91
CA GLN A 386 -36.07 49.17 -2.66
C GLN A 386 -36.37 50.44 -1.87
N GLN A 387 -35.63 50.71 -0.78
CA GLN A 387 -35.79 51.93 0.01
C GLN A 387 -35.59 53.20 -0.82
N LYS A 388 -34.61 53.20 -1.76
CA LYS A 388 -34.41 54.32 -2.68
C LYS A 388 -35.60 54.53 -3.62
N ILE A 389 -36.16 53.44 -4.17
CA ILE A 389 -37.34 53.51 -5.05
C ILE A 389 -38.57 54.01 -4.29
N ASP A 390 -38.80 53.48 -3.10
CA ASP A 390 -39.94 53.87 -2.25
C ASP A 390 -39.85 55.36 -1.88
N PHE A 391 -38.64 55.84 -1.52
CA PHE A 391 -38.39 57.25 -1.25
C PHE A 391 -38.74 58.14 -2.46
N VAL A 392 -38.23 57.82 -3.66
CA VAL A 392 -38.51 58.60 -4.87
C VAL A 392 -40.00 58.60 -5.21
N THR A 393 -40.68 57.47 -5.00
CA THR A 393 -42.12 57.34 -5.25
C THR A 393 -42.93 58.24 -4.32
N VAL A 394 -42.62 58.24 -3.01
CA VAL A 394 -43.27 59.09 -2.02
C VAL A 394 -43.03 60.57 -2.33
N VAL A 395 -41.78 60.97 -2.58
CA VAL A 395 -41.45 62.36 -2.92
C VAL A 395 -42.19 62.81 -4.17
N SER A 396 -42.23 61.97 -5.22
CA SER A 396 -42.94 62.31 -6.46
C SER A 396 -44.44 62.53 -6.25
N HIS A 397 -45.06 61.74 -5.36
CA HIS A 397 -46.48 61.86 -5.05
C HIS A 397 -46.80 63.13 -4.25
N GLU A 398 -45.96 63.47 -3.27
CA GLU A 398 -46.07 64.70 -2.47
C GLU A 398 -45.83 65.96 -3.30
N LEU A 399 -45.01 65.90 -4.37
CA LEU A 399 -44.81 67.01 -5.30
C LEU A 399 -45.94 67.14 -6.35
N ARG A 400 -46.47 66.01 -6.86
CA ARG A 400 -47.50 66.04 -7.91
C ARG A 400 -48.82 66.65 -7.45
N THR A 401 -49.24 66.38 -6.22
CA THR A 401 -50.53 66.84 -5.68
C THR A 401 -50.65 68.37 -5.62
N PRO A 402 -49.73 69.11 -4.96
CA PRO A 402 -49.76 70.58 -4.96
C PRO A 402 -49.57 71.16 -6.37
N LEU A 403 -48.71 70.54 -7.19
CA LEU A 403 -48.49 70.98 -8.58
C LEU A 403 -49.78 70.90 -9.42
N ALA A 404 -50.54 69.81 -9.31
CA ALA A 404 -51.81 69.65 -10.01
C ALA A 404 -52.84 70.71 -9.58
N VAL A 405 -52.89 71.03 -8.28
CA VAL A 405 -53.77 72.09 -7.76
C VAL A 405 -53.36 73.47 -8.28
N ILE A 406 -52.06 73.77 -8.32
CA ILE A 406 -51.53 75.01 -8.89
C ILE A 406 -51.90 75.13 -10.38
N CYS A 407 -51.67 74.07 -11.17
CA CYS A 407 -51.99 74.06 -12.59
C CYS A 407 -53.49 74.26 -12.83
N ALA A 408 -54.36 73.49 -12.15
CA ALA A 408 -55.82 73.62 -12.30
C ALA A 408 -56.32 75.01 -11.89
N ALA A 409 -55.77 75.59 -10.82
CA ALA A 409 -56.13 76.95 -10.40
C ALA A 409 -55.63 78.00 -11.41
N GLY A 410 -54.46 77.80 -12.01
CA GLY A 410 -53.89 78.68 -13.04
C GLY A 410 -54.64 78.62 -14.37
N GLU A 411 -55.02 77.44 -14.83
CA GLU A 411 -55.85 77.23 -16.04
C GLU A 411 -57.20 77.94 -15.90
N ASN A 412 -57.90 77.75 -14.76
CA ASN A 412 -59.17 78.43 -14.50
C ASN A 412 -59.07 79.97 -14.50
N LEU A 413 -57.92 80.53 -14.10
CA LEU A 413 -57.64 81.96 -14.18
C LEU A 413 -57.33 82.40 -15.62
N ALA A 414 -56.57 81.60 -16.38
CA ALA A 414 -56.15 81.91 -17.74
C ALA A 414 -57.31 81.83 -18.75
N ASP A 415 -58.20 80.86 -18.59
CA ASP A 415 -59.35 80.62 -19.49
C ASP A 415 -60.50 81.62 -19.27
N GLY A 416 -60.37 82.54 -18.31
CA GLY A 416 -61.39 83.56 -18.03
C GLY A 416 -62.70 82.99 -17.46
N VAL A 417 -62.68 81.73 -16.99
CA VAL A 417 -63.80 81.06 -16.31
C VAL A 417 -64.22 81.85 -15.04
N ILE A 418 -63.28 82.60 -14.47
CA ILE A 418 -63.47 83.41 -13.26
C ILE A 418 -63.48 84.89 -13.63
N GLN A 419 -64.66 85.49 -13.61
CA GLN A 419 -64.86 86.90 -14.01
C GLN A 419 -64.93 87.85 -12.80
N GLU A 420 -65.16 87.32 -11.61
CA GLU A 420 -65.27 88.12 -10.39
C GLU A 420 -63.91 88.34 -9.71
N PRO A 421 -63.55 89.60 -9.36
CA PRO A 421 -62.26 89.91 -8.76
C PRO A 421 -62.05 89.27 -7.38
N GLU A 422 -63.11 88.97 -6.62
CA GLU A 422 -62.99 88.21 -5.37
C GLU A 422 -62.57 86.75 -5.62
N HIS A 423 -63.18 86.09 -6.60
CA HIS A 423 -62.87 84.71 -6.95
C HIS A 423 -61.44 84.60 -7.50
N ALA A 424 -60.99 85.56 -8.32
CA ALA A 424 -59.62 85.60 -8.80
C ALA A 424 -58.59 85.71 -7.66
N ARG A 425 -58.86 86.53 -6.63
CA ARG A 425 -58.03 86.61 -5.42
C ARG A 425 -57.98 85.29 -4.65
N ARG A 426 -59.10 84.56 -4.56
CA ARG A 426 -59.16 83.26 -3.87
C ARG A 426 -58.31 82.20 -4.58
N TYR A 427 -58.37 82.13 -5.91
CA TYR A 427 -57.52 81.23 -6.69
C TYR A 427 -56.03 81.61 -6.61
N GLY A 428 -55.70 82.90 -6.67
CA GLY A 428 -54.35 83.38 -6.42
C GLY A 428 -53.82 83.03 -5.02
N ALA A 429 -54.69 83.02 -4.00
CA ALA A 429 -54.34 82.57 -2.65
C ALA A 429 -54.07 81.05 -2.58
N VAL A 430 -54.83 80.23 -3.31
CA VAL A 430 -54.59 78.77 -3.42
C VAL A 430 -53.26 78.48 -4.10
N ILE A 431 -52.97 79.11 -5.25
CA ILE A 431 -51.70 78.96 -5.96
C ILE A 431 -50.52 79.33 -5.05
N ARG A 432 -50.63 80.47 -4.35
CA ARG A 432 -49.60 80.93 -3.41
C ARG A 432 -49.41 79.97 -2.23
N GLY A 433 -50.50 79.40 -1.70
CA GLY A 433 -50.47 78.44 -0.61
C GLY A 433 -49.78 77.13 -1.01
N GLU A 434 -50.21 76.54 -2.12
CA GLU A 434 -49.62 75.30 -2.64
C GLU A 434 -48.17 75.51 -3.13
N GLY A 435 -47.83 76.68 -3.68
CA GLY A 435 -46.45 77.02 -4.04
C GLY A 435 -45.50 77.07 -2.84
N ARG A 436 -45.95 77.64 -1.71
CA ARG A 436 -45.20 77.59 -0.44
C ARG A 436 -45.08 76.17 0.09
N ARG A 437 -46.15 75.38 0.02
CA ARG A 437 -46.13 73.97 0.43
C ARG A 437 -45.15 73.14 -0.41
N LEU A 438 -45.17 73.32 -1.74
CA LEU A 438 -44.23 72.66 -2.65
C LEU A 438 -42.77 73.02 -2.33
N THR A 439 -42.52 74.31 -2.05
CA THR A 439 -41.19 74.79 -1.65
C THR A 439 -40.71 74.10 -0.37
N ALA A 440 -41.56 74.01 0.65
CA ALA A 440 -41.22 73.33 1.90
C ALA A 440 -40.90 71.83 1.72
N VAL A 441 -41.64 71.14 0.84
CA VAL A 441 -41.36 69.73 0.50
C VAL A 441 -40.00 69.58 -0.21
N VAL A 442 -39.68 70.48 -1.14
CA VAL A 442 -38.39 70.47 -1.84
C VAL A 442 -37.23 70.74 -0.86
N GLU A 443 -37.37 71.73 0.02
CA GLU A 443 -36.39 72.04 1.05
C GLU A 443 -36.14 70.85 1.98
N GLN A 444 -37.20 70.15 2.41
CA GLN A 444 -37.09 68.95 3.23
C GLN A 444 -36.33 67.81 2.53
N VAL A 445 -36.53 67.64 1.22
CA VAL A 445 -35.82 66.62 0.42
C VAL A 445 -34.34 66.98 0.25
N LEU A 446 -34.03 68.26 0.01
CA LEU A 446 -32.65 68.75 -0.09
C LEU A 446 -31.92 68.59 1.24
N GLU A 447 -32.56 68.98 2.35
CA GLU A 447 -32.02 68.81 3.70
C GLU A 447 -31.73 67.33 4.00
N PHE A 448 -32.65 66.42 3.64
CA PHE A 448 -32.44 64.98 3.79
C PHE A 448 -31.25 64.47 2.96
N ALA A 449 -31.07 64.94 1.72
CA ALA A 449 -29.97 64.55 0.85
C ALA A 449 -28.61 65.06 1.35
N GLU A 450 -28.56 66.26 1.94
CA GLU A 450 -27.36 66.81 2.59
C GLU A 450 -26.93 66.00 3.82
N ILE A 451 -27.90 65.59 4.64
CA ILE A 451 -27.67 64.70 5.79
C ILE A 451 -27.15 63.34 5.32
N GLN A 452 -27.78 62.73 4.30
CA GLN A 452 -27.36 61.44 3.74
C GLN A 452 -25.95 61.48 3.12
N SER A 453 -25.59 62.59 2.48
CA SER A 453 -24.26 62.75 1.85
C SER A 453 -23.16 63.19 2.83
N GLY A 454 -23.49 63.37 4.11
CA GLY A 454 -22.53 63.81 5.13
C GLY A 454 -22.00 65.24 4.93
N ARG A 455 -22.68 66.05 4.10
CA ARG A 455 -22.27 67.43 3.79
C ARG A 455 -22.82 68.46 4.78
N LYS A 456 -23.75 68.07 5.65
CA LYS A 456 -24.29 68.93 6.69
C LYS A 456 -23.36 68.96 7.90
N SER A 457 -22.70 70.10 8.13
CA SER A 457 -21.91 70.35 9.33
C SER A 457 -22.82 70.86 10.44
N TYR A 458 -22.79 70.20 11.60
CA TYR A 458 -23.53 70.63 12.78
C TYR A 458 -22.57 71.34 13.74
N ASP A 459 -22.90 72.58 14.12
CA ASP A 459 -22.20 73.29 15.19
C ASP A 459 -22.84 72.92 16.54
N MET A 460 -22.15 72.08 17.31
CA MET A 460 -22.67 71.53 18.55
C MET A 460 -22.31 72.48 19.70
N ALA A 461 -23.32 73.11 20.30
CA ALA A 461 -23.15 74.00 21.46
C ALA A 461 -23.97 73.51 22.67
N ALA A 462 -23.47 73.77 23.88
CA ALA A 462 -24.19 73.48 25.11
C ALA A 462 -25.37 74.45 25.29
N ALA A 463 -26.58 73.91 25.47
CA ALA A 463 -27.80 74.70 25.64
C ALA A 463 -28.72 74.10 26.73
N HIS A 464 -29.36 74.97 27.51
CA HIS A 464 -30.35 74.56 28.50
C HIS A 464 -31.67 74.22 27.80
N VAL A 465 -32.13 72.97 27.94
CA VAL A 465 -33.35 72.46 27.26
C VAL A 465 -34.59 73.31 27.57
N ALA A 466 -34.66 73.89 28.78
CA ALA A 466 -35.76 74.76 29.19
C ALA A 466 -35.87 76.08 28.38
N GLU A 467 -34.76 76.54 27.78
CA GLU A 467 -34.72 77.74 26.93
C GLU A 467 -35.04 77.42 25.46
N LEU A 468 -34.96 76.15 25.06
CA LEU A 468 -35.19 75.69 23.69
C LEU A 468 -36.67 75.35 23.39
N VAL A 469 -37.51 75.25 24.42
CA VAL A 469 -38.94 74.94 24.27
C VAL A 469 -39.75 76.23 24.47
N PRO A 470 -40.35 76.82 23.42
CA PRO A 470 -41.27 77.95 23.62
C PRO A 470 -42.48 77.51 24.46
N ALA A 471 -42.99 78.41 25.31
CA ALA A 471 -44.08 78.16 26.25
C ALA A 471 -45.28 77.43 25.59
N PRO A 472 -45.98 76.52 26.32
CA PRO A 472 -47.02 75.67 25.75
C PRO A 472 -48.08 76.50 25.02
N ILE A 473 -48.31 76.18 23.75
CA ILE A 473 -49.34 76.77 22.91
C ILE A 473 -50.69 76.51 23.59
N SER A 474 -51.31 77.56 24.14
CA SER A 474 -52.66 77.49 24.71
C SER A 474 -53.66 77.08 23.64
N ALA A 475 -54.36 75.96 23.83
CA ALA A 475 -55.42 75.49 22.95
C ALA A 475 -56.57 76.52 22.87
N PRO A 476 -57.15 76.80 21.69
CA PRO A 476 -58.35 77.62 21.59
C PRO A 476 -59.55 76.87 22.19
N ALA A 477 -60.27 77.53 23.10
CA ALA A 477 -61.51 77.01 23.68
C ALA A 477 -62.59 76.88 22.60
N LEU A 478 -63.10 75.66 22.42
CA LEU A 478 -64.32 75.38 21.66
C LEU A 478 -65.52 75.88 22.48
N PHE A 479 -66.31 76.78 21.91
CA PHE A 479 -67.75 76.95 22.20
C PHE A 479 -68.50 77.07 20.88
#